data_AF-A0A9Q0JMS4-F1
#
_entry.id   AF-A0A9Q0JMS4-F1
#
_cell.length_a   1.000
_cell.length_b   1.000
_cell.length_c   1.000
_cell.angle_alpha   90.00
_cell.angle_beta   90.00
_cell.angle_gamma   90.00
#
_symmetry.space_group_name_H-M   'P 1'
#
loop_
_entity.id
_entity.type
_entity.pdbx_description
1 polymer ?
#
loop_
_entity_poly.entity_id
_entity_poly.type
_entity_poly.pdbx_seq_one_letter_code
_entity_poly.pdbx_strand_id
1 'polypeptide(L)'
;MPSSSFLPPKLSKFHSNPRKHPWKQLPCILQPFFDISSKTQLTKAVSSLELLTRKGILLPTRALTYLIRQCASFKSLRLGKWVHLHLKITGRRRPNTFLENNLIFMYLECGDHDAAYKVFDKMSVRNVYSWNNMLSGYAKLGMVRPARRLFDRMPEKDVVSWNTMVMAYTQSGVYGEAVRLFRELRRLEIGYNQYTFAGLLTVCAKSKDLWLTRQVHGQVLVVGFLSNMVIASSLMDAYAKCGEMGNAQRVFDLMNVKDVHAWTTIVSGYARWGDMEAACELFHLMPYKNPVSWTALIAGYVRNGFGHKALKLFAEMMVHRIPADQYTFSSCLCACASLALVKHGKQIHGYLVRINFRPNTIVVSSLVDMYSKCGCLVIARQVFDLAGDKQQVVLWNTMISALAQHGRGGEAIQLFDEMVGTQVKPDRITLVVTLSACSHSGLVQEGLRLFDSMNGDHGIIPDQEHYACLIDLLGRAGQFDKLISQLEKMACEPNEQIWNAFLGVCQIQGNLELGREVAQQLIELDPQSSAAYVLLSSAYAADGRWELVEKVRQLMKKRHAKKERAISSIEIDNKVHSSTDLGSIHP
;
A
#
# COMPACT_ATOMS: atom_id res chain seq x y z
N MET A 1 13.34 -13.62 -60.80
CA MET A 1 14.64 -13.01 -60.47
C MET A 1 14.51 -12.35 -59.10
N PRO A 2 15.24 -12.84 -58.07
CA PRO A 2 14.67 -12.97 -56.73
C PRO A 2 15.37 -12.16 -55.62
N SER A 3 14.55 -11.63 -54.72
CA SER A 3 14.61 -11.60 -53.24
C SER A 3 15.93 -11.88 -52.48
N SER A 4 16.27 -10.99 -51.52
CA SER A 4 16.58 -11.34 -50.11
C SER A 4 16.85 -10.04 -49.30
N SER A 5 15.93 -9.63 -48.42
CA SER A 5 15.96 -9.82 -46.95
C SER A 5 17.22 -9.26 -46.24
N PHE A 6 17.18 -7.99 -45.83
CA PHE A 6 18.09 -7.47 -44.79
C PHE A 6 17.54 -7.84 -43.41
N LEU A 7 18.05 -8.95 -42.87
CA LEU A 7 17.93 -9.36 -41.48
C LEU A 7 19.11 -8.79 -40.66
N PRO A 8 18.90 -8.46 -39.36
CA PRO A 8 19.99 -8.08 -38.45
C PRO A 8 20.84 -9.30 -38.07
N PRO A 9 22.18 -9.17 -37.92
CA PRO A 9 22.99 -10.29 -37.46
C PRO A 9 22.71 -10.57 -35.99
N LYS A 10 22.31 -11.82 -35.76
CA LYS A 10 22.24 -12.54 -34.49
C LYS A 10 23.44 -12.22 -33.59
N LEU A 11 23.15 -11.99 -32.31
CA LEU A 11 24.08 -12.24 -31.19
C LEU A 11 24.52 -13.71 -31.25
N SER A 12 25.57 -13.99 -32.00
CA SER A 12 26.29 -15.25 -31.92
C SER A 12 27.06 -15.26 -30.61
N LYS A 13 26.92 -16.40 -29.92
CA LYS A 13 27.69 -16.80 -28.74
C LYS A 13 29.14 -16.33 -28.86
N PHE A 14 29.56 -15.45 -27.96
CA PHE A 14 30.99 -15.24 -27.71
C PHE A 14 31.55 -16.55 -27.15
N HIS A 15 32.07 -17.37 -28.07
CA HIS A 15 33.03 -18.40 -27.76
C HIS A 15 34.18 -17.76 -27.00
N SER A 16 34.49 -18.38 -25.86
CA SER A 16 35.69 -18.22 -25.07
C SER A 16 36.94 -18.20 -25.95
N ASN A 17 37.59 -17.04 -26.06
CA ASN A 17 38.99 -16.96 -26.46
C ASN A 17 39.81 -16.45 -25.25
N PRO A 18 40.62 -17.31 -24.62
CA PRO A 18 41.28 -17.01 -23.35
C PRO A 18 42.63 -16.35 -23.61
N ARG A 19 42.68 -15.04 -23.88
CA ARG A 19 43.95 -14.31 -23.86
C ARG A 19 43.86 -12.98 -23.11
N LYS A 20 44.47 -13.06 -21.91
CA LYS A 20 45.15 -12.02 -21.12
C LYS A 20 44.26 -11.03 -20.36
N HIS A 21 43.60 -11.55 -19.32
CA HIS A 21 43.22 -10.75 -18.15
C HIS A 21 44.48 -10.15 -17.47
N PRO A 22 44.48 -8.86 -17.11
CA PRO A 22 45.62 -8.18 -16.46
C PRO A 22 45.81 -8.58 -14.98
N TRP A 23 45.15 -9.65 -14.51
CA TRP A 23 45.00 -10.00 -13.10
C TRP A 23 45.94 -11.12 -12.60
N LYS A 24 46.80 -11.67 -13.47
CA LYS A 24 47.73 -12.77 -13.11
C LYS A 24 49.01 -12.33 -12.39
N GLN A 25 49.15 -11.05 -12.03
CA GLN A 25 50.34 -10.51 -11.34
C GLN A 25 50.02 -9.85 -9.98
N LEU A 26 48.86 -10.11 -9.37
CA LEU A 26 48.66 -9.72 -7.96
C LEU A 26 49.10 -10.86 -7.02
N PRO A 27 49.72 -10.55 -5.86
CA PRO A 27 50.05 -11.54 -4.84
C PRO A 27 48.82 -12.40 -4.48
N CYS A 28 48.96 -13.72 -4.34
CA CYS A 28 47.87 -14.65 -4.00
C CYS A 28 47.06 -14.23 -2.74
N ILE A 29 47.68 -13.45 -1.85
CA ILE A 29 47.10 -12.86 -0.64
C ILE A 29 45.92 -11.92 -0.94
N LEU A 30 45.82 -11.37 -2.15
CA LEU A 30 44.78 -10.39 -2.52
C LEU A 30 43.57 -11.01 -3.24
N GLN A 31 43.65 -12.25 -3.74
CA GLN A 31 42.53 -12.91 -4.42
C GLN A 31 41.23 -13.04 -3.58
N PRO A 32 41.27 -13.33 -2.27
CA PRO A 32 40.06 -13.42 -1.44
C PRO A 32 39.25 -12.12 -1.34
N PHE A 33 39.84 -10.97 -1.71
CA PHE A 33 39.21 -9.66 -1.64
C PHE A 33 38.45 -9.25 -2.90
N PHE A 34 38.53 -10.05 -3.97
CA PHE A 34 37.90 -9.74 -5.26
C PHE A 34 36.80 -10.71 -5.69
N ASP A 35 36.64 -11.85 -4.98
CA ASP A 35 35.57 -12.84 -5.21
C ASP A 35 34.75 -13.09 -3.93
N ILE A 36 33.95 -12.10 -3.52
CA ILE A 36 33.05 -12.23 -2.36
C ILE A 36 31.62 -12.41 -2.85
N SER A 37 31.11 -13.63 -2.71
CA SER A 37 29.75 -14.03 -3.09
C SER A 37 28.85 -14.33 -1.90
N SER A 38 29.43 -14.50 -0.70
CA SER A 38 28.69 -14.85 0.51
C SER A 38 29.15 -14.04 1.72
N LYS A 39 28.23 -13.87 2.68
CA LYS A 39 28.49 -13.18 3.95
C LYS A 39 29.63 -13.83 4.76
N THR A 40 29.80 -15.15 4.64
CA THR A 40 30.90 -15.88 5.30
C THR A 40 32.25 -15.58 4.66
N GLN A 41 32.33 -15.47 3.34
CA GLN A 41 33.53 -15.00 2.64
C GLN A 41 33.87 -13.56 3.00
N LEU A 42 32.86 -12.68 3.12
CA LEU A 42 33.05 -11.30 3.56
C LEU A 42 33.64 -11.24 4.98
N THR A 43 33.11 -12.02 5.92
CA THR A 43 33.63 -12.07 7.30
C THR A 43 35.09 -12.54 7.32
N LYS A 44 35.44 -13.57 6.53
CA LYS A 44 36.82 -14.05 6.42
C LYS A 44 37.74 -12.97 5.86
N ALA A 45 37.36 -12.33 4.75
CA ALA A 45 38.13 -11.24 4.14
C ALA A 45 38.36 -10.07 5.10
N VAL A 46 37.31 -9.63 5.83
CA VAL A 46 37.41 -8.54 6.81
C VAL A 46 38.27 -8.95 8.01
N SER A 47 38.17 -10.20 8.49
CA SER A 47 39.03 -10.70 9.58
C SER A 47 40.51 -10.77 9.20
N SER A 48 40.82 -11.03 7.92
CA SER A 48 42.19 -11.03 7.40
C SER A 48 42.83 -9.63 7.35
N LEU A 49 42.04 -8.55 7.46
CA LEU A 49 42.56 -7.17 7.48
C LEU A 49 43.49 -6.91 8.67
N GLU A 50 43.23 -7.52 9.83
CA GLU A 50 44.09 -7.37 11.00
C GLU A 50 45.48 -7.98 10.75
N LEU A 51 45.52 -9.18 10.15
CA LEU A 51 46.77 -9.85 9.78
C LEU A 51 47.56 -9.05 8.75
N LEU A 52 46.89 -8.44 7.76
CA LEU A 52 47.52 -7.57 6.78
C LEU A 52 48.11 -6.30 7.41
N THR A 53 47.41 -5.74 8.40
CA THR A 53 47.88 -4.58 9.16
C THR A 53 49.14 -4.91 9.95
N ARG A 54 49.18 -6.07 10.64
CA ARG A 54 50.37 -6.55 11.37
C ARG A 54 51.57 -6.81 10.44
N LYS A 55 51.31 -7.16 9.18
CA LYS A 55 52.34 -7.37 8.14
C LYS A 55 52.73 -6.10 7.36
N GLY A 56 52.14 -4.94 7.68
CA GLY A 56 52.43 -3.68 7.00
C GLY A 56 51.93 -3.59 5.54
N ILE A 57 51.04 -4.50 5.11
CA ILE A 57 50.54 -4.54 3.72
C ILE A 57 49.33 -3.63 3.59
N LEU A 58 49.45 -2.61 2.73
CA LEU A 58 48.36 -1.68 2.41
C LEU A 58 47.49 -2.21 1.27
N LEU A 59 46.19 -2.33 1.51
CA LEU A 59 45.25 -2.71 0.45
C LEU A 59 45.04 -1.59 -0.56
N PRO A 60 44.90 -1.92 -1.87
CA PRO A 60 44.52 -0.96 -2.88
C PRO A 60 43.14 -0.34 -2.61
N THR A 61 42.95 0.93 -2.98
CA THR A 61 41.66 1.65 -2.81
C THR A 61 40.49 0.89 -3.46
N ARG A 62 40.73 0.22 -4.59
CA ARG A 62 39.72 -0.59 -5.29
C ARG A 62 39.25 -1.80 -4.47
N ALA A 63 40.17 -2.51 -3.80
CA ALA A 63 39.84 -3.64 -2.94
C ALA A 63 39.01 -3.20 -1.72
N LEU A 64 39.43 -2.10 -1.08
CA LEU A 64 38.70 -1.51 0.05
C LEU A 64 37.31 -1.02 -0.36
N THR A 65 37.18 -0.41 -1.54
CA THR A 65 35.87 0.02 -2.08
C THR A 65 34.95 -1.17 -2.32
N TYR A 66 35.48 -2.25 -2.90
CA TYR A 66 34.71 -3.48 -3.12
C TYR A 66 34.23 -4.07 -1.79
N LEU A 67 35.09 -4.18 -0.77
CA LEU A 67 34.70 -4.62 0.57
C LEU A 67 33.58 -3.76 1.16
N ILE A 68 33.70 -2.44 1.09
CA ILE A 68 32.69 -1.50 1.60
C ILE A 68 31.34 -1.71 0.90
N ARG A 69 31.34 -1.90 -0.42
CA ARG A 69 30.12 -2.18 -1.20
C ARG A 69 29.51 -3.52 -0.85
N GLN A 70 30.32 -4.55 -0.58
CA GLN A 70 29.82 -5.84 -0.10
C GLN A 70 29.25 -5.73 1.32
N CYS A 71 29.87 -4.95 2.21
CA CYS A 71 29.28 -4.66 3.52
C CYS A 71 27.90 -4.00 3.39
N ALA A 72 27.74 -3.08 2.43
CA ALA A 72 26.47 -2.43 2.14
C ALA A 72 25.43 -3.42 1.57
N SER A 73 25.81 -4.26 0.59
CA SER A 73 24.89 -5.24 -0.03
C SER A 73 24.38 -6.27 0.98
N PHE A 74 25.25 -6.75 1.88
CA PHE A 74 24.88 -7.66 2.97
C PHE A 74 24.33 -6.96 4.21
N LYS A 75 24.15 -5.63 4.18
CA LYS A 75 23.69 -4.77 5.29
C LYS A 75 24.40 -5.07 6.62
N SER A 76 25.71 -5.30 6.55
CA SER A 76 26.52 -5.74 7.70
C SER A 76 27.28 -4.57 8.33
N LEU A 77 26.60 -3.85 9.23
CA LEU A 77 27.16 -2.68 9.92
C LEU A 77 28.45 -3.01 10.69
N ARG A 78 28.50 -4.17 11.35
CA ARG A 78 29.67 -4.60 12.14
C ARG A 78 30.92 -4.73 11.27
N LEU A 79 30.80 -5.41 10.12
CA LEU A 79 31.92 -5.60 9.20
C LEU A 79 32.33 -4.27 8.54
N GLY A 80 31.34 -3.44 8.19
CA GLY A 80 31.60 -2.09 7.66
C GLY A 80 32.38 -1.20 8.63
N LYS A 81 32.04 -1.24 9.94
CA LYS A 81 32.78 -0.53 11.00
C LYS A 81 34.23 -1.03 11.13
N TRP A 82 34.47 -2.32 10.98
CA TRP A 82 35.83 -2.89 10.97
C TRP A 82 36.65 -2.41 9.77
N VAL A 83 36.07 -2.42 8.57
CA VAL A 83 36.75 -1.89 7.37
C VAL A 83 37.06 -0.40 7.53
N HIS A 84 36.14 0.40 8.08
CA HIS A 84 36.38 1.81 8.37
C HIS A 84 37.45 2.01 9.45
N LEU A 85 37.50 1.18 10.50
CA LEU A 85 38.55 1.23 11.51
C LEU A 85 39.93 0.90 10.91
N HIS A 86 40.01 -0.12 10.05
CA HIS A 86 41.22 -0.47 9.33
C HIS A 86 41.76 0.70 8.48
N LEU A 87 40.87 1.47 7.83
CA LEU A 87 41.27 2.68 7.10
C LEU A 87 41.89 3.76 8.01
N LYS A 88 41.42 3.89 9.25
CA LYS A 88 41.98 4.84 10.21
C LYS A 88 43.34 4.39 10.74
N ILE A 89 43.53 3.10 10.98
CA ILE A 89 44.75 2.52 11.54
C ILE A 89 45.89 2.50 10.51
N THR A 90 45.59 2.21 9.23
CA THR A 90 46.59 2.10 8.15
C THR A 90 47.17 3.45 7.67
N GLY A 91 46.98 4.54 8.42
CA GLY A 91 47.64 5.81 8.15
C GLY A 91 47.07 6.61 6.97
N ARG A 92 45.98 6.17 6.33
CA ARG A 92 45.21 7.00 5.37
C ARG A 92 44.35 8.01 6.12
N ARG A 93 45.00 8.89 6.87
CA ARG A 93 44.37 9.90 7.77
C ARG A 93 43.38 10.82 7.04
N ARG A 94 43.47 10.92 5.70
CA ARG A 94 42.48 11.49 4.80
C ARG A 94 42.29 10.55 3.60
N PRO A 95 41.29 9.66 3.61
CA PRO A 95 40.95 8.89 2.42
C PRO A 95 40.54 9.85 1.30
N ASN A 96 40.72 9.46 0.04
CA ASN A 96 40.23 10.28 -1.05
C ASN A 96 38.69 10.38 -1.00
N THR A 97 38.14 11.47 -1.55
CA THR A 97 36.68 11.74 -1.59
C THR A 97 35.87 10.54 -2.09
N PHE A 98 36.42 9.77 -3.03
CA PHE A 98 35.79 8.55 -3.53
C PHE A 98 35.58 7.47 -2.45
N LEU A 99 36.58 7.19 -1.61
CA LEU A 99 36.46 6.16 -0.56
C LEU A 99 35.54 6.64 0.57
N GLU A 100 35.63 7.91 0.95
CA GLU A 100 34.72 8.54 1.92
C GLU A 100 33.26 8.49 1.46
N ASN A 101 33.00 8.75 0.18
CA ASN A 101 31.65 8.62 -0.41
C ASN A 101 31.11 7.19 -0.38
N ASN A 102 31.96 6.18 -0.57
CA ASN A 102 31.54 4.77 -0.44
C ASN A 102 31.30 4.38 1.03
N LEU A 103 32.06 4.93 1.99
CA LEU A 103 31.80 4.74 3.42
C LEU A 103 30.46 5.35 3.83
N ILE A 104 30.17 6.58 3.40
CA ILE A 104 28.87 7.23 3.59
C ILE A 104 27.75 6.32 3.07
N PHE A 105 27.86 5.85 1.82
CA PHE A 105 26.89 4.95 1.22
C PHE A 105 26.69 3.68 2.06
N MET A 106 27.76 3.01 2.49
CA MET A 106 27.68 1.79 3.30
C MET A 106 26.97 2.02 4.63
N TYR A 107 27.30 3.10 5.34
CA TYR A 107 26.65 3.42 6.61
C TYR A 107 25.16 3.69 6.44
N LEU A 108 24.77 4.43 5.39
CA LEU A 108 23.37 4.73 5.09
C LEU A 108 22.58 3.47 4.70
N GLU A 109 23.15 2.59 3.86
CA GLU A 109 22.51 1.29 3.50
C GLU A 109 22.37 0.35 4.71
N CYS A 110 23.23 0.51 5.72
CA CYS A 110 23.14 -0.22 6.99
C CYS A 110 22.27 0.50 8.05
N GLY A 111 21.70 1.67 7.74
CA GLY A 111 20.83 2.44 8.63
C GLY A 111 21.54 3.29 9.70
N ASP A 112 22.87 3.35 9.73
CA ASP A 112 23.64 4.14 10.71
C ASP A 112 23.94 5.54 10.13
N HIS A 113 22.92 6.40 10.11
CA HIS A 113 23.03 7.75 9.56
C HIS A 113 23.96 8.67 10.35
N ASP A 114 24.17 8.41 11.64
CA ASP A 114 25.05 9.22 12.49
C ASP A 114 26.52 8.96 12.16
N ALA A 115 26.89 7.69 11.94
CA ALA A 115 28.22 7.36 11.45
C ALA A 115 28.45 7.92 10.03
N ALA A 116 27.43 7.88 9.16
CA ALA A 116 27.51 8.50 7.84
C ALA A 116 27.76 10.01 7.93
N TYR A 117 27.00 10.72 8.77
CA TYR A 117 27.18 12.16 8.98
C TYR A 117 28.56 12.49 9.55
N LYS A 118 29.07 11.69 10.49
CA LYS A 118 30.44 11.86 11.04
C LYS A 118 31.54 11.71 9.98
N VAL A 119 31.34 10.82 9.00
CA VAL A 119 32.26 10.72 7.85
C VAL A 119 32.14 11.96 6.99
N PHE A 120 30.91 12.34 6.61
CA PHE A 120 30.62 13.51 5.79
C PHE A 120 31.14 14.83 6.38
N ASP A 121 31.00 15.03 7.69
CA ASP A 121 31.44 16.22 8.42
C ASP A 121 32.98 16.35 8.48
N LYS A 122 33.70 15.23 8.42
CA LYS A 122 35.16 15.19 8.45
C LYS A 122 35.84 15.24 7.08
N MET A 123 35.07 15.18 5.99
CA MET A 123 35.61 15.24 4.62
C MET A 123 36.30 16.59 4.36
N SER A 124 37.53 16.56 3.83
CA SER A 124 38.25 17.79 3.50
C SER A 124 37.73 18.48 2.24
N VAL A 125 37.20 17.70 1.28
CA VAL A 125 36.60 18.21 0.05
C VAL A 125 35.28 17.46 -0.19
N ARG A 126 34.19 18.22 -0.29
CA ARG A 126 32.86 17.70 -0.62
C ARG A 126 32.48 18.14 -2.02
N ASN A 127 32.10 17.20 -2.86
CA ASN A 127 31.52 17.49 -4.17
C ASN A 127 30.01 17.23 -4.16
N VAL A 128 29.30 17.65 -5.22
CA VAL A 128 27.84 17.45 -5.35
C VAL A 128 27.43 15.99 -5.12
N TYR A 129 28.25 15.03 -5.53
CA TYR A 129 28.01 13.60 -5.28
C TYR A 129 28.05 13.23 -3.78
N SER A 130 28.97 13.78 -2.99
CA SER A 130 29.00 13.59 -1.53
C SER A 130 27.70 14.04 -0.87
N TRP A 131 27.19 15.21 -1.27
CA TRP A 131 25.93 15.75 -0.78
C TRP A 131 24.73 14.90 -1.23
N ASN A 132 24.67 14.53 -2.51
CA ASN A 132 23.60 13.69 -3.07
C ASN A 132 23.55 12.29 -2.43
N ASN A 133 24.70 11.68 -2.11
CA ASN A 133 24.74 10.42 -1.37
C ASN A 133 24.09 10.54 0.00
N MET A 134 24.41 11.59 0.76
CA MET A 134 23.80 11.85 2.06
C MET A 134 22.30 12.12 1.94
N LEU A 135 21.87 12.93 0.96
CA LEU A 135 20.45 13.20 0.70
C LEU A 135 19.68 11.92 0.36
N SER A 136 20.21 11.11 -0.55
CA SER A 136 19.59 9.85 -0.97
C SER A 136 19.45 8.88 0.20
N GLY A 137 20.48 8.78 1.06
CA GLY A 137 20.39 7.95 2.26
C GLY A 137 19.35 8.46 3.26
N TYR A 138 19.31 9.75 3.56
CA TYR A 138 18.25 10.30 4.42
C TYR A 138 16.85 10.10 3.83
N ALA A 139 16.69 10.26 2.52
CA ALA A 139 15.43 10.02 1.83
C ALA A 139 14.99 8.55 1.97
N LYS A 140 15.88 7.58 1.71
CA LYS A 140 15.61 6.15 1.88
C LYS A 140 15.24 5.75 3.30
N LEU A 141 15.81 6.44 4.29
CA LEU A 141 15.51 6.23 5.72
C LEU A 141 14.24 6.97 6.18
N GLY A 142 13.53 7.66 5.28
CA GLY A 142 12.33 8.45 5.61
C GLY A 142 12.62 9.74 6.40
N MET A 143 13.90 10.12 6.55
CA MET A 143 14.35 11.25 7.36
C MET A 143 14.29 12.56 6.56
N VAL A 144 13.09 13.01 6.19
CA VAL A 144 12.91 14.16 5.29
C VAL A 144 13.35 15.49 5.92
N ARG A 145 13.17 15.68 7.23
CA ARG A 145 13.60 16.92 7.92
C ARG A 145 15.13 17.11 7.91
N PRO A 146 15.96 16.12 8.30
CA PRO A 146 17.40 16.18 8.08
C PRO A 146 17.81 16.36 6.62
N ALA A 147 17.16 15.64 5.69
CA ALA A 147 17.43 15.79 4.25
C ALA A 147 17.22 17.22 3.78
N ARG A 148 16.11 17.88 4.17
CA ARG A 148 15.82 19.28 3.85
C ARG A 148 16.92 20.22 4.36
N ARG A 149 17.28 20.11 5.64
CA ARG A 149 18.35 20.94 6.23
C ARG A 149 19.69 20.77 5.52
N LEU A 150 20.01 19.53 5.10
CA LEU A 150 21.22 19.26 4.34
C LEU A 150 21.15 19.87 2.94
N PHE A 151 20.01 19.73 2.26
CA PHE A 151 19.77 20.30 0.94
C PHE A 151 19.91 21.82 0.96
N ASP A 152 19.33 22.51 1.95
CA ASP A 152 19.46 23.97 2.09
C ASP A 152 20.91 24.43 2.16
N ARG A 153 21.75 23.68 2.87
CA ARG A 153 23.19 23.96 3.05
C ARG A 153 24.07 23.61 1.84
N MET A 154 23.53 22.93 0.82
CA MET A 154 24.32 22.56 -0.37
C MET A 154 24.78 23.80 -1.14
N PRO A 155 26.10 23.97 -1.38
CA PRO A 155 26.63 25.10 -2.14
C PRO A 155 26.14 25.11 -3.60
N GLU A 156 26.15 23.93 -4.23
CA GLU A 156 25.67 23.71 -5.59
C GLU A 156 24.64 22.59 -5.58
N LYS A 157 23.56 22.77 -6.35
CA LYS A 157 22.45 21.82 -6.46
C LYS A 157 22.23 21.49 -7.92
N ASP A 158 22.41 20.22 -8.26
CA ASP A 158 22.11 19.70 -9.59
C ASP A 158 20.69 19.11 -9.66
N VAL A 159 20.27 18.70 -10.86
CA VAL A 159 18.95 18.07 -11.08
C VAL A 159 18.76 16.82 -10.18
N VAL A 160 19.84 16.09 -9.89
CA VAL A 160 19.80 14.91 -9.00
C VAL A 160 19.46 15.32 -7.55
N SER A 161 20.04 16.41 -7.07
CA SER A 161 19.76 16.98 -5.74
C SER A 161 18.27 17.29 -5.58
N TRP A 162 17.70 17.99 -6.57
CA TRP A 162 16.28 18.36 -6.58
C TRP A 162 15.35 17.16 -6.70
N ASN A 163 15.64 16.24 -7.64
CA ASN A 163 14.85 15.03 -7.83
C ASN A 163 14.83 14.14 -6.57
N THR A 164 15.96 14.04 -5.88
CA THR A 164 16.07 13.28 -4.63
C THR A 164 15.16 13.86 -3.56
N MET A 165 15.12 15.19 -3.42
CA MET A 165 14.23 15.85 -2.47
C MET A 165 12.76 15.71 -2.84
N VAL A 166 12.40 15.89 -4.12
CA VAL A 166 11.03 15.67 -4.59
C VAL A 166 10.58 14.25 -4.26
N MET A 167 11.40 13.24 -4.59
CA MET A 167 11.10 11.85 -4.24
C MET A 167 10.99 11.60 -2.74
N ALA A 168 11.85 12.21 -1.92
CA ALA A 168 11.82 12.09 -0.47
C ALA A 168 10.49 12.59 0.12
N TYR A 169 10.01 13.75 -0.33
CA TYR A 169 8.71 14.31 0.07
C TYR A 169 7.53 13.48 -0.48
N THR A 170 7.64 12.95 -1.70
CA THR A 170 6.62 12.05 -2.29
C THR A 170 6.50 10.73 -1.52
N GLN A 171 7.61 10.20 -1.00
CA GLN A 171 7.62 8.97 -0.21
C GLN A 171 7.10 9.19 1.20
N SER A 172 7.37 10.36 1.82
CA SER A 172 6.85 10.70 3.15
C SER A 172 5.39 11.15 3.17
N GLY A 173 4.74 11.30 2.01
CA GLY A 173 3.34 11.70 1.91
C GLY A 173 3.10 13.21 1.99
N VAL A 174 4.14 14.03 2.11
CA VAL A 174 4.04 15.49 2.18
C VAL A 174 4.07 16.07 0.76
N TYR A 175 3.00 15.82 0.01
CA TYR A 175 2.90 16.12 -1.42
C TYR A 175 3.02 17.61 -1.77
N GLY A 176 2.53 18.51 -0.92
CA GLY A 176 2.58 19.96 -1.16
C GLY A 176 4.01 20.49 -1.28
N GLU A 177 4.91 20.02 -0.41
CA GLU A 177 6.33 20.41 -0.45
C GLU A 177 7.04 19.81 -1.68
N ALA A 178 6.69 18.58 -2.08
CA ALA A 178 7.23 17.99 -3.31
C ALA A 178 6.91 18.85 -4.55
N VAL A 179 5.65 19.30 -4.66
CA VAL A 179 5.22 20.19 -5.74
C VAL A 179 5.87 21.58 -5.63
N ARG A 180 6.06 22.11 -4.40
CA ARG A 180 6.75 23.40 -4.20
C ARG A 180 8.19 23.34 -4.68
N LEU A 181 8.94 22.29 -4.32
CA LEU A 181 10.33 22.13 -4.77
C LEU A 181 10.45 21.96 -6.27
N PHE A 182 9.49 21.28 -6.90
CA PHE A 182 9.48 21.23 -8.36
C PHE A 182 9.23 22.61 -8.99
N ARG A 183 8.34 23.43 -8.43
CA ARG A 183 8.13 24.82 -8.90
C ARG A 183 9.40 25.66 -8.75
N GLU A 184 10.15 25.46 -7.67
CA GLU A 184 11.46 26.10 -7.46
C GLU A 184 12.49 25.63 -8.50
N LEU A 185 12.63 24.31 -8.72
CA LEU A 185 13.49 23.76 -9.79
C LEU A 185 13.15 24.36 -11.15
N ARG A 186 11.85 24.51 -11.46
CA ARG A 186 11.37 25.09 -12.72
C ARG A 186 11.82 26.54 -12.91
N ARG A 187 11.88 27.34 -11.84
CA ARG A 187 12.30 28.74 -11.89
C ARG A 187 13.82 28.90 -12.09
N LEU A 188 14.60 27.89 -11.76
CA LEU A 188 16.06 27.93 -11.82
C LEU A 188 16.64 27.44 -13.16
N GLU A 189 15.80 26.93 -14.07
CA GLU A 189 16.18 26.49 -15.43
C GLU A 189 17.38 25.54 -15.51
N ILE A 190 17.62 24.75 -14.46
CA ILE A 190 18.72 23.76 -14.35
C ILE A 190 18.51 22.56 -15.31
N GLY A 191 17.37 22.52 -16.00
CA GLY A 191 16.95 21.44 -16.90
C GLY A 191 16.15 20.34 -16.19
N TYR A 192 15.46 19.53 -16.99
CA TYR A 192 14.63 18.42 -16.52
C TYR A 192 15.16 17.10 -17.06
N ASN A 193 14.93 16.03 -16.33
CA ASN A 193 15.08 14.68 -16.84
C ASN A 193 13.84 13.83 -16.54
N GLN A 194 13.81 12.61 -17.05
CA GLN A 194 12.72 11.66 -16.81
C GLN A 194 12.42 11.46 -15.31
N TYR A 195 13.43 11.47 -14.45
CA TYR A 195 13.25 11.25 -13.01
C TYR A 195 12.54 12.43 -12.33
N THR A 196 12.68 13.65 -12.86
CA THR A 196 11.97 14.83 -12.36
C THR A 196 10.46 14.66 -12.49
N PHE A 197 9.98 14.23 -13.66
CA PHE A 197 8.55 14.01 -13.90
C PHE A 197 8.03 12.74 -13.23
N ALA A 198 8.83 11.66 -13.13
CA ALA A 198 8.42 10.44 -12.45
C ALA A 198 8.03 10.68 -10.97
N GLY A 199 8.79 11.53 -10.26
CA GLY A 199 8.47 11.89 -8.89
C GLY A 199 7.16 12.66 -8.74
N LEU A 200 6.88 13.59 -9.64
CA LEU A 200 5.61 14.32 -9.67
C LEU A 200 4.43 13.47 -10.10
N LEU A 201 4.59 12.58 -11.08
CA LEU A 201 3.53 11.67 -11.49
C LEU A 201 3.18 10.70 -10.37
N THR A 202 4.15 10.30 -9.55
CA THR A 202 3.89 9.56 -8.32
C THR A 202 3.07 10.38 -7.32
N VAL A 203 3.35 11.68 -7.17
CA VAL A 203 2.51 12.59 -6.36
C VAL A 203 1.08 12.64 -6.92
N CYS A 204 0.93 12.83 -8.23
CA CYS A 204 -0.37 12.89 -8.91
C CYS A 204 -1.18 11.61 -8.67
N ALA A 205 -0.56 10.44 -8.89
CA ALA A 205 -1.19 9.15 -8.69
C ALA A 205 -1.60 8.90 -7.22
N LYS A 206 -0.79 9.35 -6.24
CA LYS A 206 -1.08 9.17 -4.81
C LYS A 206 -2.10 10.18 -4.26
N SER A 207 -2.00 11.44 -4.66
CA SER A 207 -2.92 12.52 -4.25
C SER A 207 -4.27 12.44 -4.97
N LYS A 208 -4.33 11.75 -6.12
CA LYS A 208 -5.51 11.69 -7.01
C LYS A 208 -5.99 13.09 -7.46
N ASP A 209 -5.06 14.06 -7.51
CA ASP A 209 -5.34 15.41 -7.97
C ASP A 209 -5.32 15.47 -9.51
N LEU A 210 -6.52 15.49 -10.11
CA LEU A 210 -6.69 15.56 -11.56
C LEU A 210 -6.15 16.86 -12.16
N TRP A 211 -6.26 17.98 -11.43
CA TRP A 211 -5.81 19.28 -11.91
C TRP A 211 -4.28 19.32 -11.99
N LEU A 212 -3.60 18.87 -10.93
CA LEU A 212 -2.14 18.73 -10.94
C LEU A 212 -1.69 17.76 -12.05
N THR A 213 -2.40 16.63 -12.23
CA THR A 213 -2.09 15.67 -13.29
C THR A 213 -2.14 16.30 -14.68
N ARG A 214 -3.17 17.12 -14.96
CA ARG A 214 -3.31 17.86 -16.24
C ARG A 214 -2.19 18.88 -16.43
N GLN A 215 -1.80 19.60 -15.37
CA GLN A 215 -0.66 20.53 -15.43
C GLN A 215 0.66 19.83 -15.73
N VAL A 216 0.93 18.70 -15.05
CA VAL A 216 2.15 17.92 -15.27
C VAL A 216 2.15 17.31 -16.67
N HIS A 217 1.01 16.81 -17.16
CA HIS A 217 0.88 16.33 -18.55
C HIS A 217 1.25 17.42 -19.56
N GLY A 218 0.69 18.63 -19.43
CA GLY A 218 1.01 19.74 -20.33
C GLY A 218 2.51 20.04 -20.37
N GLN A 219 3.20 19.99 -19.22
CA GLN A 219 4.65 20.18 -19.16
C GLN A 219 5.43 19.04 -19.80
N VAL A 220 5.05 17.78 -19.53
CA VAL A 220 5.65 16.60 -20.17
C VAL A 220 5.54 16.68 -21.69
N LEU A 221 4.40 17.16 -22.20
CA LEU A 221 4.16 17.36 -23.63
C LEU A 221 5.06 18.46 -24.20
N VAL A 222 5.08 19.65 -23.57
CA VAL A 222 5.86 20.81 -24.03
C VAL A 222 7.37 20.53 -24.02
N VAL A 223 7.86 19.83 -23.00
CA VAL A 223 9.29 19.47 -22.89
C VAL A 223 9.65 18.27 -23.78
N GLY A 224 8.66 17.54 -24.32
CA GLY A 224 8.86 16.44 -25.25
C GLY A 224 9.15 15.07 -24.60
N PHE A 225 8.85 14.91 -23.30
CA PHE A 225 9.06 13.65 -22.58
C PHE A 225 7.95 12.62 -22.76
N LEU A 226 6.87 12.93 -23.49
CA LEU A 226 5.77 11.99 -23.73
C LEU A 226 6.20 10.76 -24.56
N SER A 227 7.25 10.90 -25.38
CA SER A 227 7.86 9.78 -26.13
C SER A 227 8.55 8.77 -25.21
N ASN A 228 8.86 9.13 -23.96
CA ASN A 228 9.44 8.24 -22.99
C ASN A 228 8.39 7.29 -22.42
N MET A 229 8.55 5.99 -22.71
CA MET A 229 7.64 4.93 -22.30
C MET A 229 7.35 4.90 -20.78
N VAL A 230 8.36 5.17 -19.94
CA VAL A 230 8.19 5.15 -18.48
C VAL A 230 7.31 6.33 -18.02
N ILE A 231 7.50 7.50 -18.63
CA ILE A 231 6.71 8.70 -18.32
C ILE A 231 5.29 8.56 -18.84
N ALA A 232 5.11 8.09 -20.07
CA ALA A 232 3.79 7.80 -20.63
C ALA A 232 3.02 6.80 -19.75
N SER A 233 3.63 5.67 -19.37
CA SER A 233 3.02 4.68 -18.47
C SER A 233 2.70 5.25 -17.09
N SER A 234 3.59 6.05 -16.51
CA SER A 234 3.34 6.71 -15.21
C SER A 234 2.22 7.74 -15.30
N LEU A 235 2.10 8.44 -16.42
CA LEU A 235 1.06 9.43 -16.67
C LEU A 235 -0.31 8.76 -16.90
N MET A 236 -0.35 7.65 -17.64
CA MET A 236 -1.54 6.81 -17.77
C MET A 236 -2.03 6.31 -16.41
N ASP A 237 -1.13 5.77 -15.57
CA ASP A 237 -1.47 5.33 -14.21
C ASP A 237 -1.99 6.51 -13.37
N ALA A 238 -1.38 7.69 -13.46
CA ALA A 238 -1.86 8.88 -12.75
C ALA A 238 -3.30 9.27 -13.17
N TYR A 239 -3.58 9.34 -14.47
CA TYR A 239 -4.94 9.61 -14.96
C TYR A 239 -5.94 8.52 -14.55
N ALA A 240 -5.56 7.25 -14.67
CA ALA A 240 -6.37 6.13 -14.24
C ALA A 240 -6.63 6.15 -12.73
N LYS A 241 -5.67 6.58 -11.88
CA LYS A 241 -5.89 6.76 -10.43
C LYS A 241 -6.84 7.92 -10.12
N CYS A 242 -6.89 8.94 -10.98
CA CYS A 242 -7.77 10.11 -10.85
C CYS A 242 -9.19 9.89 -11.43
N GLY A 243 -9.45 8.77 -12.11
CA GLY A 243 -10.77 8.49 -12.71
C GLY A 243 -11.00 9.04 -14.12
N GLU A 244 -9.97 9.62 -14.72
CA GLU A 244 -10.05 10.19 -16.07
C GLU A 244 -9.51 9.19 -17.11
N MET A 245 -10.30 8.15 -17.38
CA MET A 245 -9.90 7.09 -18.32
C MET A 245 -9.77 7.59 -19.76
N GLY A 246 -10.51 8.63 -20.16
CA GLY A 246 -10.41 9.21 -21.50
C GLY A 246 -9.02 9.78 -21.80
N ASN A 247 -8.41 10.51 -20.85
CA ASN A 247 -7.04 11.00 -21.03
C ASN A 247 -5.99 9.89 -20.89
N ALA A 248 -6.23 8.89 -20.04
CA ALA A 248 -5.36 7.71 -19.96
C ALA A 248 -5.31 6.97 -21.31
N GLN A 249 -6.46 6.75 -21.94
CA GLN A 249 -6.57 6.12 -23.26
C GLN A 249 -5.88 6.95 -24.34
N ARG A 250 -6.08 8.28 -24.35
CA ARG A 250 -5.36 9.17 -25.30
C ARG A 250 -3.84 9.06 -25.18
N VAL A 251 -3.31 9.06 -23.95
CA VAL A 251 -1.87 8.89 -23.73
C VAL A 251 -1.42 7.52 -24.24
N PHE A 252 -2.19 6.46 -23.97
CA PHE A 252 -1.92 5.12 -24.47
C PHE A 252 -1.85 5.09 -26.00
N ASP A 253 -2.84 5.67 -26.68
CA ASP A 253 -2.93 5.68 -28.14
C ASP A 253 -1.73 6.40 -28.77
N LEU A 254 -1.28 7.51 -28.17
CA LEU A 254 -0.11 8.28 -28.59
C LEU A 254 1.24 7.55 -28.39
N MET A 255 1.29 6.44 -27.66
CA MET A 255 2.52 5.66 -27.50
C MET A 255 2.86 4.90 -28.79
N ASN A 256 4.03 5.21 -29.38
CA ASN A 256 4.56 4.51 -30.55
C ASN A 256 4.80 3.01 -30.30
N VAL A 257 5.33 2.68 -29.11
CA VAL A 257 5.58 1.31 -28.67
C VAL A 257 4.92 1.13 -27.31
N LYS A 258 4.05 0.12 -27.22
CA LYS A 258 3.30 -0.22 -26.00
C LYS A 258 3.88 -1.51 -25.45
N ASP A 259 4.56 -1.42 -24.32
CA ASP A 259 5.06 -2.60 -23.61
C ASP A 259 3.95 -3.27 -22.79
N VAL A 260 4.24 -4.46 -22.26
CA VAL A 260 3.28 -5.23 -21.45
C VAL A 260 2.81 -4.42 -20.24
N HIS A 261 3.68 -3.56 -19.69
CA HIS A 261 3.34 -2.70 -18.56
C HIS A 261 2.30 -1.65 -18.95
N ALA A 262 2.49 -0.92 -20.05
CA ALA A 262 1.52 0.04 -20.59
C ALA A 262 0.14 -0.60 -20.80
N TRP A 263 0.10 -1.76 -21.45
CA TRP A 263 -1.12 -2.54 -21.65
C TRP A 263 -1.78 -2.95 -20.32
N THR A 264 -0.99 -3.45 -19.37
CA THR A 264 -1.51 -3.87 -18.06
C THR A 264 -2.06 -2.67 -17.28
N THR A 265 -1.41 -1.51 -17.37
CA THR A 265 -1.85 -0.27 -16.72
C THR A 265 -3.22 0.16 -17.22
N ILE A 266 -3.44 0.21 -18.54
CA ILE A 266 -4.74 0.64 -19.09
C ILE A 266 -5.85 -0.37 -18.78
N VAL A 267 -5.59 -1.69 -18.87
CA VAL A 267 -6.53 -2.75 -18.48
C VAL A 267 -6.92 -2.62 -17.00
N SER A 268 -5.93 -2.47 -16.12
CA SER A 268 -6.17 -2.29 -14.68
C SER A 268 -6.91 -0.99 -14.37
N GLY A 269 -6.71 0.06 -15.18
CA GLY A 269 -7.38 1.34 -15.07
C GLY A 269 -8.87 1.23 -15.36
N TYR A 270 -9.25 0.67 -16.51
CA TYR A 270 -10.66 0.43 -16.85
C TYR A 270 -11.34 -0.50 -15.84
N ALA A 271 -10.68 -1.60 -15.50
CA ALA A 271 -11.21 -2.54 -14.51
C ALA A 271 -11.42 -1.89 -13.14
N ARG A 272 -10.57 -0.94 -12.74
CA ARG A 272 -10.75 -0.19 -11.48
C ARG A 272 -12.06 0.60 -11.49
N TRP A 273 -12.40 1.25 -12.60
CA TRP A 273 -13.59 2.11 -12.68
C TRP A 273 -14.86 1.37 -13.12
N GLY A 274 -14.81 0.04 -13.18
CA GLY A 274 -15.98 -0.81 -13.40
C GLY A 274 -16.30 -1.12 -14.85
N ASP A 275 -15.60 -0.50 -15.80
CA ASP A 275 -15.72 -0.82 -17.22
C ASP A 275 -14.91 -2.09 -17.53
N MET A 276 -15.49 -3.23 -17.17
CA MET A 276 -14.89 -4.54 -17.37
C MET A 276 -14.92 -4.97 -18.84
N GLU A 277 -15.79 -4.38 -19.66
CA GLU A 277 -15.87 -4.67 -21.09
C GLU A 277 -14.63 -4.13 -21.81
N ALA A 278 -14.35 -2.83 -21.68
CA ALA A 278 -13.15 -2.22 -22.25
C ALA A 278 -11.87 -2.87 -21.70
N ALA A 279 -11.84 -3.18 -20.39
CA ALA A 279 -10.69 -3.87 -19.78
C ALA A 279 -10.45 -5.25 -20.40
N CYS A 280 -11.50 -6.02 -20.67
CA CYS A 280 -11.42 -7.35 -21.26
C CYS A 280 -11.00 -7.28 -22.74
N GLU A 281 -11.57 -6.34 -23.50
CA GLU A 281 -11.19 -6.11 -24.90
C GLU A 281 -9.71 -5.74 -25.03
N LEU A 282 -9.26 -4.75 -24.25
CA LEU A 282 -7.85 -4.33 -24.22
C LEU A 282 -6.93 -5.48 -23.81
N PHE A 283 -7.35 -6.30 -22.85
CA PHE A 283 -6.60 -7.49 -22.45
C PHE A 283 -6.45 -8.47 -23.61
N HIS A 284 -7.54 -8.77 -24.33
CA HIS A 284 -7.49 -9.66 -25.49
C HIS A 284 -6.57 -9.11 -26.60
N LEU A 285 -6.58 -7.81 -26.84
CA LEU A 285 -5.69 -7.12 -27.79
C LEU A 285 -4.20 -7.14 -27.40
N MET A 286 -3.86 -7.46 -26.15
CA MET A 286 -2.45 -7.53 -25.71
C MET A 286 -1.66 -8.55 -26.54
N PRO A 287 -0.56 -8.14 -27.20
CA PRO A 287 0.28 -9.06 -28.00
C PRO A 287 0.91 -10.18 -27.17
N TYR A 288 1.26 -9.87 -25.93
CA TYR A 288 1.81 -10.82 -24.97
C TYR A 288 1.20 -10.57 -23.59
N LYS A 289 0.74 -11.63 -22.94
CA LYS A 289 0.10 -11.60 -21.62
C LYS A 289 1.02 -12.30 -20.62
N ASN A 290 1.50 -11.57 -19.63
CA ASN A 290 2.30 -12.11 -18.52
C ASN A 290 1.44 -12.37 -17.27
N PRO A 291 1.94 -13.06 -16.24
CA PRO A 291 1.16 -13.30 -15.02
C PRO A 291 0.52 -12.04 -14.43
N VAL A 292 1.24 -10.90 -14.42
CA VAL A 292 0.74 -9.63 -13.90
C VAL A 292 -0.50 -9.13 -14.64
N SER A 293 -0.53 -9.24 -15.98
CA SER A 293 -1.69 -8.85 -16.78
C SER A 293 -2.92 -9.71 -16.51
N TRP A 294 -2.75 -11.02 -16.33
CA TRP A 294 -3.84 -11.94 -15.94
C TRP A 294 -4.35 -11.60 -14.55
N THR A 295 -3.46 -11.44 -13.58
CA THR A 295 -3.80 -11.04 -12.21
C THR A 295 -4.56 -9.72 -12.18
N ALA A 296 -4.16 -8.73 -12.99
CA ALA A 296 -4.82 -7.43 -13.04
C ALA A 296 -6.30 -7.56 -13.47
N LEU A 297 -6.58 -8.36 -14.51
CA LEU A 297 -7.95 -8.56 -14.97
C LEU A 297 -8.77 -9.45 -14.00
N ILE A 298 -8.17 -10.50 -13.43
CA ILE A 298 -8.80 -11.35 -12.40
C ILE A 298 -9.19 -10.49 -11.19
N ALA A 299 -8.26 -9.72 -10.63
CA ALA A 299 -8.52 -8.82 -9.51
C ALA A 299 -9.58 -7.76 -9.86
N GLY A 300 -9.55 -7.27 -11.10
CA GLY A 300 -10.56 -6.39 -11.67
C GLY A 300 -11.97 -6.98 -11.60
N TYR A 301 -12.15 -8.21 -12.08
CA TYR A 301 -13.46 -8.89 -12.00
C TYR A 301 -13.93 -9.08 -10.55
N VAL A 302 -13.03 -9.49 -9.64
CA VAL A 302 -13.38 -9.69 -8.22
C VAL A 302 -13.85 -8.39 -7.56
N ARG A 303 -13.11 -7.31 -7.77
CA ARG A 303 -13.43 -5.98 -7.23
C ARG A 303 -14.81 -5.46 -7.68
N ASN A 304 -15.23 -5.82 -8.89
CA ASN A 304 -16.52 -5.41 -9.45
C ASN A 304 -17.64 -6.46 -9.26
N GLY A 305 -17.46 -7.42 -8.35
CA GLY A 305 -18.49 -8.40 -8.00
C GLY A 305 -18.66 -9.55 -9.00
N PHE A 306 -17.84 -9.63 -10.05
CA PHE A 306 -17.91 -10.68 -11.07
C PHE A 306 -17.01 -11.89 -10.75
N GLY A 307 -17.12 -12.43 -9.54
CA GLY A 307 -16.24 -13.50 -9.04
C GLY A 307 -16.23 -14.76 -9.94
N HIS A 308 -17.35 -15.13 -10.56
CA HIS A 308 -17.43 -16.27 -11.48
C HIS A 308 -16.57 -16.07 -12.73
N LYS A 309 -16.58 -14.86 -13.31
CA LYS A 309 -15.72 -14.51 -14.46
C LYS A 309 -14.24 -14.53 -14.06
N ALA A 310 -13.92 -14.08 -12.84
CA ALA A 310 -12.56 -14.14 -12.31
C ALA A 310 -12.03 -15.58 -12.21
N LEU A 311 -12.83 -16.51 -11.66
CA LEU A 311 -12.46 -17.92 -11.55
C LEU A 311 -12.37 -18.62 -12.91
N LYS A 312 -13.23 -18.25 -13.86
CA LYS A 312 -13.12 -18.74 -15.25
C LYS A 312 -11.82 -18.29 -15.90
N LEU A 313 -11.47 -17.00 -15.77
CA LEU A 313 -10.23 -16.46 -16.29
C LEU A 313 -9.00 -17.07 -15.61
N PHE A 314 -9.08 -17.39 -14.32
CA PHE A 314 -8.05 -18.17 -13.63
C PHE A 314 -7.91 -19.58 -14.20
N ALA A 315 -9.01 -20.28 -14.47
CA ALA A 315 -8.97 -21.59 -15.12
C ALA A 315 -8.30 -21.51 -16.51
N GLU A 316 -8.62 -20.49 -17.30
CA GLU A 316 -7.96 -20.22 -18.59
C GLU A 316 -6.46 -19.96 -18.43
N MET A 317 -6.05 -19.15 -17.45
CA MET A 317 -4.64 -18.90 -17.11
C MET A 317 -3.89 -20.21 -16.81
N MET A 318 -4.53 -21.11 -16.05
CA MET A 318 -3.98 -22.43 -15.71
C MET A 318 -3.86 -23.35 -16.93
N VAL A 319 -4.84 -23.34 -17.83
CA VAL A 319 -4.79 -24.09 -19.11
C VAL A 319 -3.63 -23.60 -19.98
N HIS A 320 -3.38 -22.30 -20.03
CA HIS A 320 -2.23 -21.71 -20.72
C HIS A 320 -0.88 -21.95 -20.02
N ARG A 321 -0.87 -22.67 -18.88
CA ARG A 321 0.33 -22.97 -18.08
C ARG A 321 1.09 -21.71 -17.63
N ILE A 322 0.36 -20.61 -17.44
CA ILE A 322 0.94 -19.37 -16.93
C ILE A 322 0.99 -19.47 -15.41
N PRO A 323 2.16 -19.28 -14.78
CA PRO A 323 2.30 -19.45 -13.34
C PRO A 323 1.53 -18.37 -12.60
N ALA A 324 0.61 -18.80 -11.73
CA ALA A 324 -0.10 -17.93 -10.81
C ALA A 324 0.84 -17.47 -9.68
N ASP A 325 0.72 -16.20 -9.30
CA ASP A 325 1.43 -15.61 -8.18
C ASP A 325 0.54 -15.47 -6.94
N GLN A 326 1.12 -15.00 -5.83
CA GLN A 326 0.41 -14.79 -4.57
C GLN A 326 -0.83 -13.89 -4.68
N TYR A 327 -0.80 -12.90 -5.59
CA TYR A 327 -1.90 -11.96 -5.82
C TYR A 327 -3.02 -12.61 -6.64
N THR A 328 -2.66 -13.49 -7.58
CA THR A 328 -3.60 -14.32 -8.34
C THR A 328 -4.41 -15.20 -7.38
N PHE A 329 -3.71 -15.97 -6.52
CA PHE A 329 -4.37 -16.87 -5.57
C PHE A 329 -5.23 -16.11 -4.57
N SER A 330 -4.73 -15.00 -4.03
CA SER A 330 -5.49 -14.13 -3.13
C SER A 330 -6.78 -13.65 -3.80
N SER A 331 -6.71 -13.13 -5.03
CA SER A 331 -7.89 -12.67 -5.78
C SER A 331 -8.90 -13.80 -6.01
N CYS A 332 -8.44 -15.00 -6.40
CA CYS A 332 -9.33 -16.14 -6.61
C CYS A 332 -9.97 -16.64 -5.30
N LEU A 333 -9.23 -16.63 -4.20
CA LEU A 333 -9.76 -16.97 -2.87
C LEU A 333 -10.79 -15.94 -2.39
N CYS A 334 -10.55 -14.65 -2.62
CA CYS A 334 -11.54 -13.59 -2.38
C CYS A 334 -12.79 -13.79 -3.24
N ALA A 335 -12.65 -14.20 -4.50
CA ALA A 335 -13.79 -14.55 -5.36
C ALA A 335 -14.60 -15.70 -4.74
N CYS A 336 -13.94 -16.78 -4.32
CA CYS A 336 -14.59 -17.90 -3.63
C CYS A 336 -15.27 -17.46 -2.33
N ALA A 337 -14.65 -16.57 -1.56
CA ALA A 337 -15.20 -16.03 -0.32
C ALA A 337 -16.49 -15.23 -0.58
N SER A 338 -16.47 -14.34 -1.57
CA SER A 338 -17.61 -13.49 -1.95
C SER A 338 -18.81 -14.26 -2.50
N LEU A 339 -18.56 -15.43 -3.10
CA LEU A 339 -19.58 -16.29 -3.70
C LEU A 339 -19.92 -17.52 -2.82
N ALA A 340 -19.37 -17.60 -1.61
CA ALA A 340 -19.48 -18.74 -0.70
C ALA A 340 -19.14 -20.12 -1.35
N LEU A 341 -18.17 -20.16 -2.27
CA LEU A 341 -17.78 -21.35 -3.04
C LEU A 341 -16.71 -22.20 -2.33
N VAL A 342 -17.06 -22.81 -1.20
CA VAL A 342 -16.12 -23.61 -0.39
C VAL A 342 -15.40 -24.72 -1.17
N LYS A 343 -16.09 -25.36 -2.13
CA LYS A 343 -15.52 -26.44 -2.96
C LYS A 343 -14.38 -25.93 -3.84
N HIS A 344 -14.57 -24.79 -4.50
CA HIS A 344 -13.54 -24.15 -5.34
C HIS A 344 -12.39 -23.62 -4.47
N GLY A 345 -12.69 -23.03 -3.32
CA GLY A 345 -11.67 -22.61 -2.35
C GLY A 345 -10.79 -23.77 -1.89
N LYS A 346 -11.38 -24.92 -1.57
CA LYS A 346 -10.64 -26.16 -1.22
C LYS A 346 -9.80 -26.68 -2.38
N GLN A 347 -10.27 -26.59 -3.62
CA GLN A 347 -9.48 -26.98 -4.80
C GLN A 347 -8.24 -26.09 -4.96
N ILE A 348 -8.39 -24.78 -4.81
CA ILE A 348 -7.26 -23.83 -4.86
C ILE A 348 -6.28 -24.12 -3.72
N HIS A 349 -6.77 -24.29 -2.49
CA HIS A 349 -5.92 -24.61 -1.34
C HIS A 349 -5.17 -25.95 -1.54
N GLY A 350 -5.85 -26.99 -2.02
CA GLY A 350 -5.22 -28.28 -2.35
C GLY A 350 -4.19 -28.15 -3.48
N TYR A 351 -4.44 -27.28 -4.47
CA TYR A 351 -3.47 -26.99 -5.53
C TYR A 351 -2.20 -26.33 -4.99
N LEU A 352 -2.33 -25.35 -4.08
CA LEU A 352 -1.19 -24.70 -3.40
C LEU A 352 -0.31 -25.72 -2.67
N VAL A 353 -0.93 -26.65 -1.94
CA VAL A 353 -0.23 -27.76 -1.27
C VAL A 353 0.47 -28.65 -2.29
N ARG A 354 -0.22 -29.04 -3.37
CA ARG A 354 0.32 -29.94 -4.40
C ARG A 354 1.55 -29.40 -5.11
N ILE A 355 1.63 -28.09 -5.32
CA ILE A 355 2.80 -27.45 -5.97
C ILE A 355 3.89 -27.05 -4.97
N ASN A 356 3.76 -27.42 -3.69
CA ASN A 356 4.63 -26.97 -2.59
C ASN A 356 4.79 -25.44 -2.55
N PHE A 357 3.71 -24.71 -2.85
CA PHE A 357 3.71 -23.25 -2.74
C PHE A 357 3.89 -22.88 -1.27
N ARG A 358 4.82 -21.97 -0.96
CA ARG A 358 4.96 -21.42 0.38
C ARG A 358 4.08 -20.17 0.50
N PRO A 359 2.87 -20.27 1.08
CA PRO A 359 1.99 -19.12 1.17
C PRO A 359 2.60 -18.06 2.08
N ASN A 360 2.64 -16.83 1.60
CA ASN A 360 2.93 -15.68 2.45
C ASN A 360 1.66 -15.24 3.21
N THR A 361 1.80 -14.25 4.08
CA THR A 361 0.68 -13.70 4.87
C THR A 361 -0.53 -13.32 4.02
N ILE A 362 -0.34 -12.82 2.79
CA ILE A 362 -1.44 -12.42 1.89
C ILE A 362 -2.31 -13.63 1.53
N VAL A 363 -1.68 -14.73 1.10
CA VAL A 363 -2.39 -15.96 0.72
C VAL A 363 -3.02 -16.62 1.95
N VAL A 364 -2.30 -16.68 3.07
CA VAL A 364 -2.84 -17.24 4.33
C VAL A 364 -4.06 -16.45 4.79
N SER A 365 -3.99 -15.11 4.82
CA SER A 365 -5.13 -14.26 5.20
C SER A 365 -6.32 -14.46 4.25
N SER A 366 -6.06 -14.59 2.94
CA SER A 366 -7.11 -14.87 1.96
C SER A 366 -7.74 -16.26 2.14
N LEU A 367 -6.98 -17.26 2.58
CA LEU A 367 -7.50 -18.59 2.93
C LEU A 367 -8.38 -18.54 4.18
N VAL A 368 -7.94 -17.81 5.22
CA VAL A 368 -8.71 -17.60 6.44
C VAL A 368 -10.04 -16.91 6.12
N ASP A 369 -10.02 -15.79 5.36
CA ASP A 369 -11.22 -15.07 4.92
C ASP A 369 -12.15 -15.94 4.06
N MET A 370 -11.58 -16.73 3.15
CA MET A 370 -12.36 -17.65 2.31
C MET A 370 -13.07 -18.71 3.14
N TYR A 371 -12.35 -19.39 4.04
CA TYR A 371 -12.97 -20.41 4.88
C TYR A 371 -13.98 -19.82 5.87
N SER A 372 -13.69 -18.66 6.46
CA SER A 372 -14.60 -18.03 7.42
C SER A 372 -15.91 -17.59 6.76
N LYS A 373 -15.86 -16.91 5.61
CA LYS A 373 -17.05 -16.49 4.85
C LYS A 373 -17.83 -17.66 4.25
N CYS A 374 -17.16 -18.78 3.98
CA CYS A 374 -17.82 -20.03 3.59
C CYS A 374 -18.41 -20.83 4.77
N GLY A 375 -18.46 -20.27 5.99
CA GLY A 375 -19.02 -20.96 7.16
C GLY A 375 -18.10 -21.99 7.82
N CYS A 376 -16.86 -22.15 7.34
CA CYS A 376 -15.90 -23.16 7.79
C CYS A 376 -14.88 -22.59 8.80
N LEU A 377 -15.36 -21.95 9.87
CA LEU A 377 -14.51 -21.23 10.83
C LEU A 377 -13.42 -22.11 11.47
N VAL A 378 -13.70 -23.39 11.71
CA VAL A 378 -12.71 -24.34 12.27
C VAL A 378 -11.50 -24.51 11.33
N ILE A 379 -11.75 -24.61 10.02
CA ILE A 379 -10.67 -24.73 9.03
C ILE A 379 -9.92 -23.39 8.93
N ALA A 380 -10.63 -22.26 9.00
CA ALA A 380 -10.01 -20.94 9.03
C ALA A 380 -9.03 -20.81 10.23
N ARG A 381 -9.45 -21.26 11.42
CA ARG A 381 -8.59 -21.29 12.61
C ARG A 381 -7.38 -22.21 12.43
N GLN A 382 -7.56 -23.41 11.87
CA GLN A 382 -6.44 -24.32 11.58
C GLN A 382 -5.42 -23.69 10.62
N VAL A 383 -5.88 -23.02 9.57
CA VAL A 383 -5.00 -22.32 8.61
C VAL A 383 -4.24 -21.19 9.30
N PHE A 384 -4.90 -20.43 10.18
CA PHE A 384 -4.28 -19.40 11.00
C PHE A 384 -3.22 -19.99 11.94
N ASP A 385 -3.54 -21.07 12.65
CA ASP A 385 -2.66 -21.69 13.64
C ASP A 385 -1.39 -22.25 13.00
N LEU A 386 -1.52 -22.85 11.80
CA LEU A 386 -0.42 -23.40 11.00
C LEU A 386 0.41 -22.34 10.24
N ALA A 387 0.01 -21.07 10.30
CA ALA A 387 0.77 -20.00 9.67
C ALA A 387 2.14 -19.85 10.35
N GLY A 388 3.22 -19.96 9.57
CA GLY A 388 4.58 -19.94 10.10
C GLY A 388 5.00 -18.58 10.67
N ASP A 389 4.77 -17.50 9.92
CA ASP A 389 5.10 -16.13 10.35
C ASP A 389 3.82 -15.35 10.71
N LYS A 390 3.65 -15.11 12.01
CA LYS A 390 2.53 -14.34 12.59
C LYS A 390 2.95 -12.92 13.00
N GLN A 391 4.07 -12.39 12.53
CA GLN A 391 4.50 -11.03 12.86
C GLN A 391 3.68 -9.94 12.14
N GLN A 392 2.89 -10.33 11.14
CA GLN A 392 2.10 -9.39 10.33
C GLN A 392 0.70 -9.20 10.91
N VAL A 393 0.38 -7.96 11.27
CA VAL A 393 -0.91 -7.53 11.86
C VAL A 393 -2.13 -7.95 11.02
N VAL A 394 -2.01 -7.93 9.70
CA VAL A 394 -3.10 -8.27 8.76
C VAL A 394 -3.69 -9.66 9.01
N LEU A 395 -2.86 -10.66 9.35
CA LEU A 395 -3.32 -12.02 9.58
C LEU A 395 -4.17 -12.13 10.86
N TRP A 396 -3.73 -11.46 11.93
CA TRP A 396 -4.49 -11.36 13.18
C TRP A 396 -5.83 -10.65 12.97
N ASN A 397 -5.81 -9.48 12.32
CA ASN A 397 -7.03 -8.72 12.01
C ASN A 397 -8.03 -9.55 11.20
N THR A 398 -7.55 -10.37 10.28
CA THR A 398 -8.41 -11.26 9.47
C THR A 398 -9.08 -12.32 10.33
N MET A 399 -8.36 -12.98 11.23
CA MET A 399 -8.92 -14.01 12.10
C MET A 399 -9.83 -13.42 13.19
N ILE A 400 -9.46 -12.27 13.78
CA ILE A 400 -10.31 -11.54 14.74
C ILE A 400 -11.62 -11.11 14.08
N SER A 401 -11.56 -10.55 12.87
CA SER A 401 -12.75 -10.19 12.08
C SER A 401 -13.61 -11.42 11.75
N ALA A 402 -12.98 -12.56 11.41
CA ALA A 402 -13.69 -13.82 11.19
C ALA A 402 -14.43 -14.29 12.46
N LEU A 403 -13.83 -14.19 13.64
CA LEU A 403 -14.48 -14.52 14.91
C LEU A 403 -15.65 -13.56 15.21
N ALA A 404 -15.46 -12.26 14.96
CA ALA A 404 -16.47 -11.23 15.13
C ALA A 404 -17.72 -11.47 14.26
N GLN A 405 -17.52 -11.80 12.98
CA GLN A 405 -18.62 -12.08 12.03
C GLN A 405 -19.41 -13.34 12.40
N HIS A 406 -18.79 -14.27 13.11
CA HIS A 406 -19.42 -15.49 13.61
C HIS A 406 -19.97 -15.36 15.04
N GLY A 407 -20.00 -14.14 15.60
CA GLY A 407 -20.53 -13.88 16.95
C GLY A 407 -19.67 -14.40 18.09
N ARG A 408 -18.41 -14.78 17.82
CA ARG A 408 -17.45 -15.31 18.81
C ARG A 408 -16.56 -14.20 19.39
N GLY A 409 -17.18 -13.14 19.91
CA GLY A 409 -16.47 -11.96 20.44
C GLY A 409 -15.49 -12.28 21.58
N GLY A 410 -15.83 -13.23 22.45
CA GLY A 410 -14.92 -13.65 23.54
C GLY A 410 -13.61 -14.25 23.03
N GLU A 411 -13.68 -15.11 22.00
CA GLU A 411 -12.49 -15.66 21.35
C GLU A 411 -11.72 -14.60 20.55
N ALA A 412 -12.42 -13.61 20.00
CA ALA A 412 -11.81 -12.50 19.29
C ALA A 412 -10.93 -11.65 20.23
N ILE A 413 -11.39 -11.38 21.46
CA ILE A 413 -10.63 -10.69 22.49
C ILE A 413 -9.43 -11.53 22.95
N GLN A 414 -9.63 -12.82 23.21
CA GLN A 414 -8.52 -13.72 23.57
C GLN A 414 -7.42 -13.73 22.49
N LEU A 415 -7.81 -13.71 21.22
CA LEU A 415 -6.86 -13.67 20.11
C LEU A 415 -6.14 -12.31 20.00
N PHE A 416 -6.82 -11.21 20.33
CA PHE A 416 -6.20 -9.89 20.47
C PHE A 416 -5.16 -9.88 21.61
N ASP A 417 -5.48 -10.45 22.77
CA ASP A 417 -4.54 -10.53 23.89
C ASP A 417 -3.32 -11.38 23.55
N GLU A 418 -3.49 -12.47 22.80
CA GLU A 418 -2.40 -13.30 22.28
C GLU A 418 -1.50 -12.50 21.31
N MET A 419 -2.10 -11.70 20.43
CA MET A 419 -1.38 -10.80 19.51
C MET A 419 -0.49 -9.81 20.28
N VAL A 420 -1.05 -9.17 21.31
CA VAL A 420 -0.30 -8.22 22.15
C VAL A 420 0.79 -8.95 22.96
N GLY A 421 0.48 -10.12 23.52
CA GLY A 421 1.43 -10.96 24.26
C GLY A 421 2.64 -11.41 23.42
N THR A 422 2.42 -11.63 22.12
CA THR A 422 3.49 -11.98 21.15
C THR A 422 4.27 -10.76 20.63
N GLN A 423 4.08 -9.58 21.23
CA GLN A 423 4.75 -8.31 20.88
C GLN A 423 4.41 -7.79 19.48
N VAL A 424 3.31 -8.25 18.88
CA VAL A 424 2.79 -7.69 17.64
C VAL A 424 1.96 -6.47 18.00
N LYS A 425 2.40 -5.28 17.59
CA LYS A 425 1.70 -4.04 17.91
C LYS A 425 0.36 -3.95 17.17
N PRO A 426 -0.76 -3.75 17.86
CA PRO A 426 -2.04 -3.44 17.24
C PRO A 426 -1.95 -2.20 16.35
N ASP A 427 -2.71 -2.20 15.25
CA ASP A 427 -2.92 -1.01 14.45
C ASP A 427 -4.36 -0.49 14.61
N ARG A 428 -4.67 0.64 13.95
CA ARG A 428 -6.02 1.22 13.91
C ARG A 428 -7.07 0.19 13.48
N ILE A 429 -6.75 -0.69 12.53
CA ILE A 429 -7.70 -1.66 12.01
C ILE A 429 -7.95 -2.77 13.04
N THR A 430 -6.91 -3.20 13.77
CA THR A 430 -7.01 -4.20 14.84
C THR A 430 -8.06 -3.79 15.87
N LEU A 431 -8.03 -2.55 16.34
CA LEU A 431 -8.94 -2.07 17.37
C LEU A 431 -10.37 -1.95 16.84
N VAL A 432 -10.57 -1.49 15.60
CA VAL A 432 -11.90 -1.48 14.96
C VAL A 432 -12.50 -2.88 14.88
N VAL A 433 -11.73 -3.89 14.42
CA VAL A 433 -12.28 -5.25 14.29
C VAL A 433 -12.56 -5.90 15.65
N THR A 434 -11.74 -5.65 16.67
CA THR A 434 -11.97 -6.17 18.03
C THR A 434 -13.16 -5.46 18.70
N LEU A 435 -13.32 -4.15 18.54
CA LEU A 435 -14.47 -3.40 19.06
C LEU A 435 -15.77 -3.82 18.37
N SER A 436 -15.75 -4.06 17.05
CA SER A 436 -16.89 -4.63 16.33
C SER A 436 -17.26 -6.02 16.86
N ALA A 437 -16.27 -6.85 17.20
CA ALA A 437 -16.51 -8.15 17.85
C ALA A 437 -17.21 -7.98 19.22
N CYS A 438 -16.78 -6.99 20.00
CA CYS A 438 -17.42 -6.66 21.28
C CYS A 438 -18.86 -6.20 21.06
N SER A 439 -19.10 -5.35 20.05
CA SER A 439 -20.45 -4.85 19.72
C SER A 439 -21.41 -5.98 19.34
N HIS A 440 -20.99 -6.86 18.43
CA HIS A 440 -21.82 -7.98 17.98
C HIS A 440 -22.09 -9.01 19.08
N SER A 441 -21.18 -9.18 20.04
CA SER A 441 -21.33 -10.11 21.16
C SER A 441 -21.82 -9.45 22.45
N GLY A 442 -22.14 -8.14 22.46
CA GLY A 442 -22.62 -7.42 23.64
C GLY A 442 -21.61 -7.31 24.79
N LEU A 443 -20.31 -7.39 24.50
CA LEU A 443 -19.23 -7.37 25.51
C LEU A 443 -18.86 -5.92 25.90
N VAL A 444 -19.81 -5.21 26.51
CA VAL A 444 -19.72 -3.76 26.80
C VAL A 444 -18.50 -3.39 27.64
N GLN A 445 -18.23 -4.16 28.71
CA GLN A 445 -17.12 -3.84 29.62
C GLN A 445 -15.76 -4.01 28.97
N GLU A 446 -15.57 -5.09 28.21
CA GLU A 446 -14.31 -5.32 27.49
C GLU A 446 -14.13 -4.33 26.34
N GLY A 447 -15.20 -3.99 25.61
CA GLY A 447 -15.14 -2.96 24.57
C GLY A 447 -14.76 -1.58 25.10
N LEU A 448 -15.25 -1.18 26.29
CA LEU A 448 -14.84 0.06 26.94
C LEU A 448 -13.37 0.02 27.38
N ARG A 449 -12.92 -1.09 27.98
CA ARG A 449 -11.49 -1.27 28.34
C ARG A 449 -10.57 -1.16 27.13
N LEU A 450 -10.94 -1.81 26.03
CA LEU A 450 -10.21 -1.74 24.76
C LEU A 450 -10.17 -0.33 24.19
N PHE A 451 -11.27 0.43 24.30
CA PHE A 451 -11.33 1.82 23.83
C PHE A 451 -10.42 2.73 24.67
N ASP A 452 -10.40 2.56 25.99
CA ASP A 452 -9.55 3.33 26.89
C ASP A 452 -8.05 3.00 26.70
N SER A 453 -7.71 1.73 26.41
CA SER A 453 -6.32 1.30 26.20
C SER A 453 -5.72 1.84 24.88
N MET A 454 -6.53 2.30 23.93
CA MET A 454 -6.06 2.76 22.61
C MET A 454 -5.01 3.88 22.74
N ASN A 455 -5.32 4.92 23.52
CA ASN A 455 -4.44 6.07 23.66
C ASN A 455 -3.33 5.81 24.70
N GLY A 456 -3.66 5.13 25.81
CA GLY A 456 -2.72 4.87 26.91
C GLY A 456 -1.64 3.87 26.56
N ASP A 457 -2.04 2.67 26.11
CA ASP A 457 -1.14 1.53 25.96
C ASP A 457 -0.62 1.37 24.53
N HIS A 458 -1.42 1.78 23.54
CA HIS A 458 -1.09 1.59 22.12
C HIS A 458 -0.68 2.88 21.40
N GLY A 459 -0.91 4.05 21.99
CA GLY A 459 -0.60 5.35 21.38
C GLY A 459 -1.40 5.63 20.11
N ILE A 460 -2.59 5.02 19.99
CA ILE A 460 -3.51 5.17 18.87
C ILE A 460 -4.62 6.15 19.30
N ILE A 461 -4.72 7.27 18.58
CA ILE A 461 -5.77 8.25 18.80
C ILE A 461 -7.07 7.69 18.21
N PRO A 462 -8.15 7.56 19.00
CA PRO A 462 -9.45 7.15 18.49
C PRO A 462 -9.95 8.10 17.41
N ASP A 463 -10.53 7.53 16.38
CA ASP A 463 -11.08 8.27 15.26
C ASP A 463 -12.52 7.84 14.97
N GLN A 464 -13.07 8.36 13.88
CA GLN A 464 -14.49 8.24 13.59
C GLN A 464 -14.98 6.78 13.45
N GLU A 465 -14.13 5.86 12.95
CA GLU A 465 -14.47 4.44 12.86
C GLU A 465 -14.55 3.77 14.24
N HIS A 466 -13.62 4.10 15.13
CA HIS A 466 -13.65 3.57 16.50
C HIS A 466 -14.86 4.08 17.27
N TYR A 467 -15.20 5.37 17.12
CA TYR A 467 -16.40 5.95 17.72
C TYR A 467 -17.68 5.33 17.15
N ALA A 468 -17.74 5.02 15.85
CA ALA A 468 -18.88 4.31 15.27
C ALA A 468 -19.07 2.91 15.90
N CYS A 469 -17.99 2.15 16.14
CA CYS A 469 -18.06 0.89 16.86
C CYS A 469 -18.50 1.07 18.32
N LEU A 470 -18.04 2.13 19.00
CA LEU A 470 -18.42 2.43 20.37
C LEU A 470 -19.90 2.83 20.48
N ILE A 471 -20.41 3.61 19.52
CA ILE A 471 -21.83 3.95 19.39
C ILE A 471 -22.67 2.69 19.25
N ASP A 472 -22.29 1.80 18.33
CA ASP A 472 -23.00 0.54 18.11
C ASP A 472 -23.00 -0.31 19.39
N LEU A 473 -21.86 -0.42 20.08
CA LEU A 473 -21.72 -1.18 21.33
C LEU A 473 -22.59 -0.62 22.47
N LEU A 474 -22.41 0.66 22.80
CA LEU A 474 -23.09 1.30 23.95
C LEU A 474 -24.57 1.54 23.66
N GLY A 475 -24.88 1.94 22.44
CA GLY A 475 -26.25 2.19 22.06
C GLY A 475 -27.04 0.88 21.99
N ARG A 476 -26.50 -0.25 21.48
CA ARG A 476 -27.19 -1.56 21.58
C ARG A 476 -27.40 -2.02 23.03
N ALA A 477 -26.53 -1.57 23.93
CA ALA A 477 -26.66 -1.83 25.37
C ALA A 477 -27.58 -0.82 26.09
N GLY A 478 -28.14 0.17 25.39
CA GLY A 478 -28.98 1.22 25.97
C GLY A 478 -28.24 2.21 26.88
N GLN A 479 -26.91 2.22 26.91
CA GLN A 479 -26.11 3.08 27.80
C GLN A 479 -25.84 4.46 27.17
N PHE A 480 -26.91 5.19 26.87
CA PHE A 480 -26.85 6.50 26.18
C PHE A 480 -26.10 7.58 26.96
N ASP A 481 -26.22 7.64 28.29
CA ASP A 481 -25.51 8.63 29.11
C ASP A 481 -23.99 8.50 28.96
N LYS A 482 -23.49 7.26 29.01
CA LYS A 482 -22.06 6.98 28.80
C LYS A 482 -21.65 7.27 27.37
N LEU A 483 -22.51 6.96 26.40
CA LEU A 483 -22.22 7.25 25.00
C LEU A 483 -22.02 8.76 24.76
N ILE A 484 -22.94 9.59 25.26
CA ILE A 484 -22.85 11.05 25.15
C ILE A 484 -21.56 11.55 25.80
N SER A 485 -21.25 11.07 27.02
CA SER A 485 -20.01 11.45 27.73
C SER A 485 -18.71 11.11 26.99
N GLN A 486 -18.73 10.08 26.13
CA GLN A 486 -17.58 9.69 25.33
C GLN A 486 -17.49 10.48 24.03
N LEU A 487 -18.64 10.83 23.42
CA LEU A 487 -18.68 11.70 22.25
C LEU A 487 -18.25 13.13 22.58
N GLU A 488 -18.53 13.63 23.78
CA GLU A 488 -18.03 14.94 24.25
C GLU A 488 -16.49 14.99 24.35
N LYS A 489 -15.83 13.84 24.57
CA LYS A 489 -14.37 13.73 24.62
C LYS A 489 -13.73 13.63 23.24
N MET A 490 -14.52 13.57 22.18
CA MET A 490 -14.05 13.40 20.82
C MET A 490 -13.25 14.63 20.38
N ALA A 491 -11.98 14.43 20.04
CA ALA A 491 -11.08 15.51 19.61
C ALA A 491 -11.33 16.00 18.18
N CYS A 492 -12.33 15.46 17.48
CA CYS A 492 -12.69 15.82 16.11
C CYS A 492 -14.20 15.99 15.98
N GLU A 493 -14.64 16.80 15.01
CA GLU A 493 -16.07 16.98 14.76
C GLU A 493 -16.67 15.69 14.18
N PRO A 494 -17.82 15.22 14.69
CA PRO A 494 -18.50 14.05 14.16
C PRO A 494 -18.92 14.26 12.71
N ASN A 495 -18.56 13.31 11.83
CA ASN A 495 -18.99 13.32 10.44
C ASN A 495 -20.41 12.73 10.27
N GLU A 496 -20.91 12.77 9.04
CA GLU A 496 -22.19 12.16 8.65
C GLU A 496 -22.32 10.69 9.08
N GLN A 497 -21.25 9.90 8.98
CA GLN A 497 -21.27 8.46 9.31
C GLN A 497 -21.52 8.19 10.79
N ILE A 498 -20.89 8.95 11.69
CA ILE A 498 -21.09 8.83 13.15
C ILE A 498 -22.53 9.16 13.51
N TRP A 499 -23.05 10.27 12.97
CA TRP A 499 -24.43 10.67 13.23
C TRP A 499 -25.44 9.67 12.67
N ASN A 500 -25.21 9.13 11.47
CA ASN A 500 -26.01 8.03 10.93
C ASN A 500 -25.98 6.79 11.83
N ALA A 501 -24.80 6.39 12.34
CA ALA A 501 -24.66 5.26 13.25
C ALA A 501 -25.42 5.51 14.56
N PHE A 502 -25.27 6.68 15.16
CA PHE A 502 -25.98 7.05 16.39
C PHE A 502 -27.50 7.05 16.18
N LEU A 503 -27.94 7.66 15.08
CA LEU A 503 -29.34 7.71 14.73
C LEU A 503 -29.94 6.31 14.55
N GLY A 504 -29.22 5.42 13.86
CA GLY A 504 -29.62 4.03 13.68
C GLY A 504 -29.76 3.27 15.01
N VAL A 505 -28.87 3.51 15.97
CA VAL A 505 -28.96 2.84 17.27
C VAL A 505 -30.08 3.41 18.15
N CYS A 506 -30.34 4.71 18.07
CA CYS A 506 -31.53 5.32 18.68
C CYS A 506 -32.83 4.72 18.15
N GLN A 507 -32.91 4.38 16.85
CA GLN A 507 -34.06 3.64 16.30
C GLN A 507 -34.22 2.26 16.91
N ILE A 508 -33.12 1.50 16.96
CA ILE A 508 -33.14 0.10 17.41
C ILE A 508 -33.61 0.02 18.87
N GLN A 509 -33.18 0.95 19.73
CA GLN A 509 -33.56 0.98 21.14
C GLN A 509 -34.85 1.78 21.43
N GLY A 510 -35.41 2.46 20.42
CA GLY A 510 -36.62 3.27 20.59
C GLY A 510 -36.44 4.56 21.40
N ASN A 511 -35.22 5.10 21.51
CA ASN A 511 -34.98 6.38 22.19
C ASN A 511 -35.28 7.55 21.23
N LEU A 512 -36.56 7.93 21.17
CA LEU A 512 -37.09 8.92 20.23
C LEU A 512 -36.63 10.36 20.52
N GLU A 513 -36.44 10.72 21.78
CA GLU A 513 -36.00 12.06 22.17
C GLU A 513 -34.58 12.33 21.67
N LEU A 514 -33.64 11.44 22.00
CA LEU A 514 -32.25 11.55 21.55
C LEU A 514 -32.13 11.38 20.03
N GLY A 515 -32.92 10.47 19.45
CA GLY A 515 -32.98 10.28 17.99
C GLY A 515 -33.42 11.54 17.24
N ARG A 516 -34.30 12.36 17.83
CA ARG A 516 -34.73 13.64 17.25
C ARG A 516 -33.59 14.66 17.22
N GLU A 517 -32.85 14.80 18.32
CA GLU A 517 -31.71 15.73 18.42
C GLU A 517 -30.60 15.37 17.42
N VAL A 518 -30.26 14.09 17.36
CA VAL A 518 -29.28 13.53 16.41
C VAL A 518 -29.72 13.77 14.96
N ALA A 519 -30.99 13.53 14.64
CA ALA A 519 -31.49 13.74 13.27
C ALA A 519 -31.42 15.23 12.85
N GLN A 520 -31.64 16.15 13.77
CA GLN A 520 -31.53 17.58 13.48
C GLN A 520 -30.08 18.01 13.22
N GLN A 521 -29.13 17.56 14.05
CA GLN A 521 -27.69 17.77 13.85
C GLN A 521 -27.21 17.22 12.49
N LEU A 522 -27.67 16.02 12.12
CA LEU A 522 -27.33 15.39 10.84
C LEU A 522 -27.86 16.17 9.63
N ILE A 523 -29.06 16.76 9.70
CA ILE A 523 -29.66 17.57 8.62
C ILE A 523 -28.93 18.91 8.44
N GLU A 524 -28.34 19.45 9.51
CA GLU A 524 -27.52 20.66 9.47
C GLU A 524 -26.16 20.39 8.81
N LEU A 525 -25.56 19.23 9.10
CA LEU A 525 -24.27 18.81 8.55
C LEU A 525 -24.37 18.30 7.11
N ASP A 526 -25.31 17.40 6.82
CA ASP A 526 -25.61 16.91 5.47
C ASP A 526 -27.10 17.12 5.11
N PRO A 527 -27.40 18.19 4.36
CA PRO A 527 -28.74 18.46 3.88
C PRO A 527 -29.33 17.38 2.95
N GLN A 528 -28.52 16.46 2.41
CA GLN A 528 -28.95 15.42 1.47
C GLN A 528 -29.25 14.06 2.13
N SER A 529 -28.92 13.88 3.41
CA SER A 529 -29.13 12.61 4.11
C SER A 529 -30.61 12.24 4.20
N SER A 530 -31.05 11.29 3.36
CA SER A 530 -32.46 10.87 3.31
C SER A 530 -32.90 10.13 4.58
N ALA A 531 -31.98 9.39 5.22
CA ALA A 531 -32.23 8.67 6.46
C ALA A 531 -32.61 9.61 7.60
N ALA A 532 -31.92 10.76 7.74
CA ALA A 532 -32.17 11.75 8.77
C ALA A 532 -33.59 12.32 8.72
N TYR A 533 -34.08 12.70 7.53
CA TYR A 533 -35.44 13.22 7.35
C TYR A 533 -36.52 12.18 7.63
N VAL A 534 -36.30 10.93 7.18
CA VAL A 534 -37.25 9.83 7.44
C VAL A 534 -37.39 9.59 8.94
N LEU A 535 -36.28 9.66 9.66
CA LEU A 535 -36.21 9.44 11.09
C LEU A 535 -36.82 10.56 11.93
N LEU A 536 -36.51 11.80 11.57
CA LEU A 536 -37.13 12.97 12.17
C LEU A 536 -38.65 12.96 11.93
N SER A 537 -39.07 12.56 10.73
CA SER A 537 -40.48 12.39 10.37
C SER A 537 -41.16 11.27 11.17
N SER A 538 -40.49 10.14 11.43
CA SER A 538 -41.05 9.06 12.24
C SER A 538 -41.13 9.43 13.72
N ALA A 539 -40.14 10.15 14.25
CA ALA A 539 -40.14 10.63 15.63
C ALA A 539 -41.32 11.59 15.88
N TYR A 540 -41.54 12.57 14.99
CA TYR A 540 -42.70 13.46 15.10
C TYR A 540 -44.05 12.76 14.93
N ALA A 541 -44.10 11.68 14.14
CA ALA A 541 -45.31 10.88 13.99
C ALA A 541 -45.62 10.08 15.28
N ALA A 542 -44.60 9.51 15.92
CA ALA A 542 -44.74 8.81 17.20
C ALA A 542 -45.21 9.74 18.34
N ASP A 543 -44.79 11.01 18.32
CA ASP A 543 -45.24 12.07 19.23
C ASP A 543 -46.62 12.68 18.86
N GLY A 544 -47.28 12.20 17.79
CA GLY A 544 -48.58 12.70 17.33
C GLY A 544 -48.55 14.08 16.68
N ARG A 545 -47.38 14.66 16.40
CA ARG A 545 -47.19 15.99 15.83
C ARG A 545 -47.17 15.97 14.30
N TRP A 546 -48.32 15.65 13.68
CA TRP A 546 -48.47 15.52 12.23
C TRP A 546 -48.12 16.78 11.42
N GLU A 547 -48.27 17.97 11.99
CA GLU A 547 -47.85 19.22 11.33
C GLU A 547 -46.33 19.30 11.10
N LEU A 548 -45.54 18.79 12.04
CA LEU A 548 -44.08 18.76 11.93
C LEU A 548 -43.62 17.67 10.96
N VAL A 549 -44.32 16.53 10.89
CA VAL A 549 -44.12 15.48 9.89
C VAL A 549 -44.22 16.05 8.48
N GLU A 550 -45.27 16.82 8.20
CA GLU A 550 -45.49 17.42 6.89
C GLU A 550 -44.41 18.49 6.57
N LYS A 551 -44.01 19.31 7.55
CA LYS A 551 -42.90 20.26 7.40
C LYS A 551 -41.58 19.58 7.07
N VAL A 552 -41.26 18.45 7.71
CA VAL A 552 -40.03 17.66 7.43
C VAL A 552 -40.06 17.08 6.02
N ARG A 553 -41.20 16.56 5.56
CA ARG A 553 -41.37 16.06 4.18
C ARG A 553 -41.22 17.16 3.13
N GLN A 554 -41.73 18.36 3.42
CA GLN A 554 -41.56 19.53 2.54
C GLN A 554 -40.11 20.01 2.50
N LEU A 555 -39.42 20.01 3.65
CA LEU A 555 -37.98 20.30 3.75
C LEU A 555 -37.15 19.32 2.92
N MET A 556 -37.43 18.02 3.02
CA MET A 556 -36.77 16.97 2.22
C MET A 556 -36.95 17.21 0.72
N LYS A 557 -38.18 17.55 0.27
CA LYS A 557 -38.46 17.87 -1.14
C LYS A 557 -37.74 19.14 -1.60
N LYS A 558 -37.73 20.20 -0.78
CA LYS A 558 -37.07 21.48 -1.10
C LYS A 558 -35.56 21.34 -1.24
N ARG A 559 -34.94 20.44 -0.47
CA ARG A 559 -33.49 20.18 -0.52
C ARG A 559 -33.10 19.10 -1.54
N HIS A 560 -34.05 18.57 -2.32
CA HIS A 560 -33.82 17.53 -3.34
C HIS A 560 -33.20 16.22 -2.82
N ALA A 561 -33.33 15.92 -1.53
CA ALA A 561 -32.88 14.66 -0.96
C ALA A 561 -33.73 13.50 -1.51
N LYS A 562 -33.10 12.51 -2.16
CA LYS A 562 -33.80 11.35 -2.73
C LYS A 562 -33.88 10.22 -1.69
N LYS A 563 -35.07 9.63 -1.52
CA LYS A 563 -35.26 8.42 -0.71
C LYS A 563 -34.44 7.27 -1.32
N GLU A 564 -33.52 6.71 -0.57
CA GLU A 564 -32.84 5.48 -0.99
C GLU A 564 -33.86 4.33 -1.05
N ARG A 565 -33.89 3.62 -2.18
CA ARG A 565 -34.75 2.47 -2.40
C ARG A 565 -34.00 1.24 -1.91
N ALA A 566 -34.48 0.59 -0.85
CA ALA A 566 -34.00 -0.73 -0.48
C ALA A 566 -34.49 -1.73 -1.54
N ILE A 567 -33.54 -2.39 -2.21
CA ILE A 567 -33.80 -3.47 -3.17
C ILE A 567 -33.33 -4.74 -2.49
N SER A 568 -34.23 -5.68 -2.26
CA SER A 568 -33.86 -7.03 -1.82
C SER A 568 -33.92 -7.95 -3.04
N SER A 569 -32.85 -8.72 -3.28
CA SER A 569 -32.81 -9.68 -4.39
C SER A 569 -32.61 -11.08 -3.85
N ILE A 570 -33.52 -11.99 -4.20
CA ILE A 570 -33.49 -13.39 -3.82
C ILE A 570 -33.35 -14.20 -5.10
N GLU A 571 -32.36 -15.09 -5.16
CA GLU A 571 -32.18 -16.00 -6.28
C GLU A 571 -32.94 -17.31 -6.02
N ILE A 572 -33.91 -17.62 -6.87
CA ILE A 572 -34.66 -18.89 -6.87
C ILE A 572 -34.51 -19.49 -8.26
N ASP A 573 -34.08 -20.76 -8.35
CA ASP A 573 -33.93 -21.51 -9.60
C ASP A 573 -33.11 -20.79 -10.70
N ASN A 574 -31.92 -20.26 -10.34
CA ASN A 574 -31.04 -19.50 -11.24
C ASN A 574 -31.68 -18.24 -11.87
N LYS A 575 -32.74 -17.70 -11.25
CA LYS A 575 -33.32 -16.40 -11.60
C LYS A 575 -33.29 -15.49 -10.39
N VAL A 576 -32.72 -14.30 -10.57
CA VAL A 576 -32.67 -13.25 -9.56
C VAL A 576 -34.02 -12.54 -9.54
N HIS A 577 -34.75 -12.66 -8.43
CA HIS A 577 -35.98 -11.95 -8.16
C HIS A 577 -35.67 -10.75 -7.25
N SER A 578 -35.77 -9.53 -7.79
CA SER A 578 -35.65 -8.30 -7.00
C SER A 578 -37.03 -7.84 -6.53
N SER A 579 -37.27 -7.78 -5.22
CA SER A 579 -38.42 -7.06 -4.64
C SER A 579 -37.99 -5.66 -4.19
N THR A 580 -38.86 -4.70 -4.45
CA THR A 580 -38.76 -3.34 -3.92
C THR A 580 -39.83 -3.17 -2.87
N ASP A 581 -39.44 -2.88 -1.62
CA ASP A 581 -40.40 -2.55 -0.56
C ASP A 581 -41.07 -1.21 -0.87
N LEU A 582 -42.19 -1.29 -1.60
CA LEU A 582 -43.23 -0.28 -1.58
C LEU A 582 -44.11 -0.62 -0.39
N GLY A 583 -44.26 0.34 0.53
CA GLY A 583 -45.25 0.28 1.61
C GLY A 583 -46.68 0.29 1.07
N SER A 584 -47.07 -0.75 0.35
CA SER A 584 -48.44 -1.14 0.06
C SER A 584 -48.68 -2.45 0.78
N ILE A 585 -49.61 -2.38 1.74
CA ILE A 585 -50.28 -3.50 2.40
C ILE A 585 -50.43 -4.65 1.39
N HIS A 586 -49.79 -5.78 1.66
CA HIS A 586 -50.16 -7.04 1.02
C HIS A 586 -51.45 -7.55 1.68
N PRO A 587 -52.46 -7.98 0.91
CA PRO A 587 -53.71 -8.50 1.45
C PRO A 587 -53.52 -9.80 2.25
#